data_AF-A0A9D5M043-F1
#
_entry.id   AF-A0A9D5M043-F1
#
_cell.length_a   1.000
_cell.length_b   1.000
_cell.length_c   1.000
_cell.angle_alpha   90.00
_cell.angle_beta   90.00
_cell.angle_gamma   90.00
#
_symmetry.space_group_name_H-M   'P 1'
#
loop_
_entity.id
_entity.type
_entity.pdbx_description
1 polymer ?
#
loop_
_entity_poly.entity_id
_entity_poly.type
_entity_poly.pdbx_seq_one_letter_code
_entity_poly.pdbx_strand_id
1 'polypeptide(L)'
;MKTRIIHAVAGTMILASLLLGILLHQNWFYLTGFVGLNLLQSSFTNWCLLGNILDKFNNPTHRHKPAQFTHSATVENLPCGDQVTMYLTISDGLITDIGFEGEGCVISLAAAEIIAAEIT
;
A
#
# COMPACT_ATOMS: atom_id res chain seq x y z
N MET A 1 -3.53 10.71 -12.75
CA MET A 1 -2.86 9.43 -13.12
C MET A 1 -3.39 8.25 -12.32
N LYS A 2 -3.49 8.37 -10.99
CA LYS A 2 -4.11 7.40 -10.07
C LYS A 2 -5.35 6.68 -10.61
N THR A 3 -6.38 7.41 -11.00
CA THR A 3 -7.64 6.82 -11.51
C THR A 3 -7.42 5.94 -12.73
N ARG A 4 -6.49 6.27 -13.62
CA ARG A 4 -6.18 5.44 -14.80
C ARG A 4 -5.52 4.11 -14.40
N ILE A 5 -4.62 4.14 -13.40
CA ILE A 5 -3.96 2.93 -12.88
C ILE A 5 -4.99 2.01 -12.21
N ILE A 6 -5.89 2.56 -11.39
CA ILE A 6 -6.94 1.78 -10.71
C ILE A 6 -7.80 1.02 -11.73
N HIS A 7 -8.31 1.71 -12.76
CA HIS A 7 -9.14 1.07 -13.78
C HIS A 7 -8.35 0.08 -14.64
N ALA A 8 -7.09 0.38 -14.98
CA ALA A 8 -6.25 -0.52 -15.76
C ALA A 8 -5.94 -1.82 -15.01
N VAL A 9 -5.57 -1.74 -13.73
CA VAL A 9 -5.26 -2.91 -12.90
C VAL A 9 -6.51 -3.76 -12.70
N ALA A 10 -7.62 -3.15 -12.27
CA ALA A 10 -8.86 -3.89 -12.03
C ALA A 10 -9.41 -4.53 -13.32
N GLY A 11 -9.41 -3.78 -14.43
CA GLY A 11 -9.85 -4.28 -15.73
C GLY A 11 -8.98 -5.44 -16.24
N THR A 12 -7.65 -5.34 -16.09
CA THR A 12 -6.73 -6.42 -16.49
C THR A 12 -6.97 -7.67 -15.67
N MET A 13 -7.17 -7.56 -14.35
CA MET A 13 -7.49 -8.69 -13.49
C MET A 13 -8.81 -9.36 -13.88
N ILE A 14 -9.84 -8.58 -14.22
CA ILE A 14 -11.14 -9.11 -14.68
C ILE A 14 -10.98 -9.86 -16.01
N LEU A 15 -10.32 -9.25 -17.01
CA LEU A 15 -10.15 -9.88 -18.33
C LEU A 15 -9.28 -11.14 -18.25
N ALA A 16 -8.19 -11.10 -17.49
CA ALA A 16 -7.31 -12.26 -17.30
C ALA A 16 -8.02 -13.40 -16.56
N SER A 17 -8.75 -13.10 -15.48
CA SER A 17 -9.52 -14.11 -14.73
C SER A 17 -10.65 -14.72 -15.55
N LEU A 18 -11.35 -13.92 -16.36
CA LEU A 18 -12.39 -14.41 -17.25
C LEU A 18 -11.81 -15.34 -18.33
N LEU A 19 -10.68 -14.97 -18.94
CA LEU A 19 -9.99 -15.80 -19.92
C LEU A 19 -9.51 -17.14 -19.31
N LEU A 20 -8.88 -17.10 -18.13
CA LEU A 20 -8.46 -18.30 -17.39
C LEU A 20 -9.66 -19.17 -16.96
N GLY A 21 -10.80 -18.55 -16.65
CA GLY A 21 -12.05 -19.23 -16.31
C GLY A 21 -12.63 -20.05 -17.46
N ILE A 22 -12.52 -19.52 -18.68
CA ILE A 22 -12.96 -20.22 -19.89
C ILE A 22 -11.96 -21.29 -20.33
N LEU A 23 -10.65 -21.00 -20.23
CA LEU A 23 -9.62 -21.86 -20.81
C LEU A 23 -9.08 -22.96 -19.88
N LEU A 24 -9.06 -22.74 -18.56
CA LEU A 24 -8.46 -23.69 -17.61
C LEU A 24 -9.49 -24.26 -16.63
N HIS A 25 -10.16 -23.43 -15.84
CA HIS A 25 -11.05 -23.90 -14.76
C HIS A 25 -12.05 -22.85 -14.28
N GLN A 26 -13.30 -23.23 -14.05
CA GLN A 26 -14.39 -22.32 -13.64
C GLN A 26 -14.12 -21.55 -12.32
N ASN A 27 -13.25 -22.08 -11.45
CA ASN A 27 -12.89 -21.42 -10.17
C ASN A 27 -12.28 -20.02 -10.35
N TRP A 28 -11.72 -19.69 -11.52
CA TRP A 28 -11.19 -18.33 -11.75
C TRP A 28 -12.29 -17.25 -11.72
N PHE A 29 -13.56 -17.61 -11.92
CA PHE A 29 -14.67 -16.65 -11.79
C PHE A 29 -14.88 -16.15 -10.36
N TYR A 30 -14.41 -16.87 -9.34
CA TYR A 30 -14.42 -16.35 -7.96
C TYR A 30 -13.55 -15.10 -7.84
N LEU A 31 -12.41 -15.06 -8.52
CA LEU A 31 -11.54 -13.87 -8.56
C LEU A 31 -12.24 -12.72 -9.27
N THR A 32 -12.90 -12.98 -10.40
CA THR A 32 -13.71 -11.98 -11.11
C THR A 32 -14.81 -11.40 -10.21
N GLY A 33 -15.55 -12.27 -9.51
CA GLY A 33 -16.60 -11.86 -8.58
C GLY A 33 -16.05 -11.04 -7.40
N PHE A 34 -14.92 -11.45 -6.83
CA PHE A 34 -14.25 -10.71 -5.76
C PHE A 34 -13.84 -9.30 -6.20
N VAL A 35 -13.18 -9.17 -7.35
CA VAL A 35 -12.78 -7.85 -7.89
C VAL A 35 -14.02 -7.01 -8.20
N GLY A 36 -15.05 -7.61 -8.80
CA GLY A 36 -16.31 -6.93 -9.11
C GLY A 36 -17.02 -6.39 -7.87
N LEU A 37 -17.09 -7.18 -6.79
CA LEU A 37 -17.67 -6.75 -5.50
C LEU A 37 -16.87 -5.59 -4.89
N ASN A 38 -15.54 -5.61 -4.96
CA ASN A 38 -14.70 -4.51 -4.46
C ASN A 38 -14.89 -3.22 -5.28
N LEU A 39 -15.02 -3.33 -6.61
CA LEU A 39 -15.33 -2.18 -7.46
C LEU A 39 -16.73 -1.62 -7.15
N LEU A 40 -17.70 -2.50 -6.94
CA LEU A 40 -19.06 -2.11 -6.58
C LEU A 40 -19.07 -1.39 -5.22
N GLN A 41 -18.39 -1.94 -4.21
CA GLN A 41 -18.21 -1.30 -2.92
C GLN A 41 -17.56 0.09 -3.08
N SER A 42 -16.50 0.20 -3.89
CA SER A 42 -15.82 1.48 -4.15
C SER A 42 -16.74 2.52 -4.77
N SER A 43 -17.70 2.11 -5.61
CA SER A 43 -18.67 3.03 -6.23
C SER A 43 -19.62 3.67 -5.21
N PHE A 44 -19.91 2.99 -4.10
CA PHE A 44 -20.82 3.50 -3.07
C PHE A 44 -20.10 4.17 -1.90
N THR A 45 -18.91 3.67 -1.55
CA THR A 45 -18.15 4.12 -0.38
C THR A 45 -17.04 5.12 -0.68
N ASN A 46 -16.72 5.34 -1.97
CA ASN A 46 -15.52 6.04 -2.43
C ASN A 46 -14.20 5.46 -1.84
N TRP A 47 -14.26 4.27 -1.25
CA TRP A 47 -13.12 3.61 -0.66
C TRP A 47 -12.55 2.58 -1.64
N CYS A 48 -11.33 2.85 -2.11
CA CYS A 48 -10.57 1.96 -2.98
C CYS A 48 -9.20 1.71 -2.34
N LEU A 49 -8.95 0.46 -1.92
CA LEU A 49 -7.70 0.08 -1.26
C LEU A 49 -6.47 0.46 -2.10
N LEU A 50 -6.47 0.08 -3.39
CA LEU A 50 -5.38 0.43 -4.31
C LEU A 50 -5.21 1.95 -4.46
N GLY A 51 -6.32 2.69 -4.43
CA GLY A 51 -6.29 4.14 -4.47
C GLY A 51 -5.59 4.75 -3.26
N ASN A 52 -5.96 4.32 -2.05
CA ASN A 52 -5.35 4.84 -0.82
C ASN A 52 -3.86 4.50 -0.75
N ILE A 53 -3.48 3.28 -1.13
CA ILE A 53 -2.08 2.85 -1.22
C ILE A 53 -1.31 3.75 -2.19
N LEU A 54 -1.86 4.01 -3.39
CA LEU A 54 -1.21 4.87 -4.38
C LEU A 54 -1.09 6.33 -3.91
N ASP A 55 -2.05 6.86 -3.16
CA ASP A 55 -1.93 8.22 -2.62
C ASP A 55 -0.78 8.32 -1.64
N LYS A 56 -0.75 7.37 -0.71
CA LYS A 56 0.22 7.32 0.38
C LYS A 56 1.65 7.10 -0.14
N PHE A 57 1.77 6.34 -1.23
CA PHE A 57 3.04 6.16 -1.93
C PHE A 57 3.49 7.40 -2.72
N ASN A 58 2.59 8.09 -3.41
CA ASN A 58 2.95 9.21 -4.30
C ASN A 58 3.25 10.51 -3.55
N ASN A 59 2.62 10.75 -2.40
CA ASN A 59 2.85 11.95 -1.59
C ASN A 59 2.97 11.61 -0.09
N PRO A 60 4.03 10.89 0.32
CA PRO A 60 4.25 10.54 1.72
C PRO A 60 4.67 11.76 2.54
N THR A 61 4.06 11.97 3.71
CA THR A 61 4.37 13.11 4.58
C THR A 61 5.50 12.81 5.57
N HIS A 62 5.74 11.54 5.89
CA HIS A 62 6.72 11.06 6.86
C HIS A 62 7.93 10.38 6.21
N ARG A 63 8.08 10.46 4.88
CA ARG A 63 9.24 9.89 4.18
C ARG A 63 10.46 10.80 4.28
N HIS A 64 11.09 10.78 5.44
CA HIS A 64 12.31 11.51 5.73
C HIS A 64 13.04 10.84 6.91
N LYS A 65 14.31 11.18 7.06
CA LYS A 65 15.09 10.87 8.25
C LYS A 65 15.10 12.07 9.21
N PRO A 66 14.59 11.92 10.45
CA PRO A 66 14.67 12.94 11.49
C PRO A 66 16.12 13.35 11.78
N ALA A 67 16.34 14.64 12.09
CA ALA A 67 17.67 15.16 12.43
C ALA A 67 18.24 14.55 13.72
N GLN A 68 17.36 14.20 14.67
CA GLN A 68 17.67 13.44 15.87
C GLN A 68 16.60 12.36 16.04
N PHE A 69 17.01 11.16 16.43
CA PHE A 69 16.12 10.02 16.69
C PHE A 69 16.59 9.24 17.92
N THR A 70 15.64 8.75 18.71
CA THR A 70 15.92 7.97 19.93
C THR A 70 16.05 6.49 19.60
N HIS A 71 15.22 5.99 18.69
CA HIS A 71 15.22 4.59 18.24
C HIS A 71 15.09 4.52 16.72
N SER A 72 15.65 3.47 16.13
CA SER A 72 15.46 3.14 14.72
C SER A 72 15.36 1.63 14.54
N ALA A 73 14.49 1.18 13.64
CA ALA A 73 14.36 -0.22 13.28
C ALA A 73 14.31 -0.38 11.75
N THR A 74 15.10 -1.30 11.22
CA THR A 74 15.11 -1.67 9.80
C THR A 74 14.43 -3.02 9.63
N VAL A 75 13.46 -3.07 8.73
CA VAL A 75 12.72 -4.28 8.37
C VAL A 75 13.03 -4.60 6.90
N GLU A 76 13.35 -5.86 6.66
CA GLU A 76 13.66 -6.37 5.32
C GLU A 76 12.64 -7.45 4.92
N ASN A 77 12.13 -7.35 3.69
CA ASN A 77 11.30 -8.37 3.07
C ASN A 77 12.02 -8.92 1.83
N LEU A 78 12.96 -9.85 2.07
CA LEU A 78 13.82 -10.46 1.06
C LEU A 78 13.10 -10.99 -0.20
N PRO A 79 11.92 -11.62 -0.11
CA PRO A 79 11.15 -12.05 -1.29
C PRO A 79 10.83 -10.92 -2.28
N CYS A 80 10.68 -9.69 -1.79
CA CYS A 80 10.36 -8.51 -2.61
C CYS A 80 11.57 -7.58 -2.77
N GLY A 81 12.65 -7.80 -2.03
CA GLY A 81 13.82 -6.93 -1.98
C GLY A 81 13.58 -5.63 -1.21
N ASP A 82 12.53 -5.57 -0.37
CA ASP A 82 12.19 -4.35 0.36
C ASP A 82 13.14 -4.19 1.56
N GLN A 83 13.62 -2.97 1.79
CA GLN A 83 14.35 -2.54 2.97
C GLN A 83 13.77 -1.19 3.43
N VAL A 84 13.07 -1.18 4.55
CA VAL A 84 12.45 0.03 5.13
C VAL A 84 12.97 0.24 6.54
N THR A 85 13.48 1.43 6.81
CA THR A 85 13.95 1.87 8.13
C THR A 85 13.02 2.93 8.68
N MET A 86 12.46 2.67 9.87
CA MET A 86 11.67 3.65 10.61
C MET A 86 12.50 4.28 11.73
N TYR A 87 12.31 5.57 11.94
CA TYR A 87 12.98 6.39 12.95
C TYR A 87 11.93 6.97 13.90
N LEU A 88 12.16 6.86 15.20
CA LEU A 88 11.30 7.37 16.26
C LEU A 88 12.07 8.32 17.16
N THR A 89 11.52 9.51 17.35
CA THR A 89 12.05 10.53 18.26
C THR A 89 11.11 10.68 19.43
N ILE A 90 11.63 10.41 20.63
CA ILE A 90 10.84 10.42 21.87
C ILE A 90 11.48 11.41 22.84
N SER A 91 10.69 12.35 23.36
CA SER A 91 11.06 13.30 24.40
C SER A 91 10.03 13.24 25.53
N ASP A 92 10.50 13.03 26.77
CA ASP A 92 9.65 12.92 27.96
C ASP A 92 8.52 11.89 27.87
N GLY A 93 8.77 10.79 27.15
CA GLY A 93 7.79 9.71 26.93
C GLY A 93 6.75 10.01 25.84
N LEU A 94 6.83 11.15 25.17
CA LEU A 94 5.99 11.52 24.02
C LEU A 94 6.76 11.38 22.72
N ILE A 95 6.08 10.90 21.68
CA ILE A 95 6.63 10.85 20.32
C ILE A 95 6.58 12.26 19.75
N THR A 96 7.74 12.84 19.46
CA THR A 96 7.86 14.21 18.93
C THR A 96 8.02 14.23 17.42
N ASP A 97 8.59 13.16 16.86
CA ASP A 97 8.81 13.02 15.42
C ASP A 97 8.90 11.55 15.03
N ILE A 98 8.44 11.22 13.83
CA ILE A 98 8.54 9.90 13.22
C ILE A 98 8.78 10.06 11.73
N GLY A 99 9.74 9.29 11.22
CA GLY A 99 10.07 9.30 9.81
C GLY A 99 10.48 7.91 9.34
N PHE A 100 10.48 7.70 8.03
CA PHE A 100 11.03 6.47 7.46
C PHE A 100 11.78 6.75 6.15
N GLU A 101 12.76 5.90 5.89
CA GLU A 101 13.48 5.83 4.62
C GLU A 101 13.54 4.39 4.14
N GLY A 102 13.71 4.18 2.84
CA GLY A 102 13.83 2.85 2.30
C GLY A 102 13.46 2.72 0.83
N GLU A 103 13.80 1.55 0.32
CA GLU A 103 13.43 1.06 -1.00
C GLU A 103 12.53 -0.15 -0.83
N GLY A 104 11.41 -0.18 -1.55
CA GLY A 104 10.50 -1.31 -1.48
C GLY A 104 9.33 -1.14 -2.43
N CYS A 105 8.53 -2.18 -2.53
CA CYS A 105 7.33 -2.14 -3.33
C CYS A 105 6.35 -1.07 -2.81
N VAL A 106 5.44 -0.65 -3.70
CA VAL A 106 4.44 0.39 -3.42
C VAL A 106 3.65 0.09 -2.14
N ILE A 107 3.38 -1.19 -1.85
CA ILE A 107 2.64 -1.62 -0.66
C ILE A 107 3.46 -1.38 0.60
N SER A 108 4.72 -1.79 0.64
CA SER A 108 5.60 -1.65 1.81
C SER A 108 5.85 -0.18 2.16
N LEU A 109 6.09 0.66 1.15
CA LEU A 109 6.28 2.10 1.36
C LEU A 109 4.98 2.82 1.76
N ALA A 110 3.84 2.44 1.19
CA ALA A 110 2.55 2.97 1.64
C ALA A 110 2.21 2.53 3.07
N ALA A 111 2.51 1.28 3.44
CA ALA A 111 2.26 0.77 4.79
C ALA A 111 3.09 1.51 5.84
N ALA A 112 4.38 1.74 5.58
CA ALA A 112 5.26 2.50 6.47
C ALA A 112 4.71 3.92 6.74
N GLU A 113 4.18 4.56 5.71
CA GLU A 113 3.60 5.90 5.79
C GLU A 113 2.21 5.90 6.46
N ILE A 114 1.42 4.84 6.36
CA ILE A 114 0.17 4.68 7.14
C ILE A 114 0.52 4.53 8.62
N ILE A 115 1.49 3.66 8.94
CA ILE A 115 1.93 3.42 10.31
C ILE A 115 2.47 4.71 10.93
N ALA A 116 3.32 5.45 10.22
CA ALA A 116 3.87 6.71 10.70
C ALA A 116 2.77 7.75 10.99
N ALA A 117 1.75 7.83 10.12
CA ALA A 117 0.66 8.79 10.28
C ALA A 117 -0.36 8.44 11.37
N GLU A 118 -0.46 7.17 11.79
CA GLU A 118 -1.37 6.75 12.87
C GLU A 118 -0.75 6.96 14.26
N ILE A 119 0.58 6.97 14.33
CA ILE A 119 1.35 7.05 15.58
C ILE A 119 1.59 8.51 16.03
N THR A 120 1.37 9.48 15.14
CA THR A 120 1.58 10.93 15.39
C THR A 120 0.26 11.66 15.58
#